data_AF-A0A8I2E7V3-F1
#
_entry.id   AF-A0A8I2E7V3-F1
#
_cell.length_a   1.000
_cell.length_b   1.000
_cell.length_c   1.000
_cell.angle_alpha   90.00
_cell.angle_beta   90.00
_cell.angle_gamma   90.00
#
_symmetry.space_group_name_H-M   'P 1'
#
loop_
_entity.id
_entity.type
_entity.pdbx_description
1 polymer ?
#
loop_
_entity_poly.entity_id
_entity_poly.type
_entity_poly.pdbx_seq_one_letter_code
_entity_poly.pdbx_strand_id
1 'polypeptide(L)'
;MDGVTEIGWEPHQIALLGGGPPGAVTVALVALHLLGAVETGPRRTLCATGPEPEGLGPFEGTVLDCLHEPLTARELVRHPDVRLAVALTRIPLAEDGLLGHPWLRPTRGARRRVEFWRERHPLPAVRHGLTDDDTLLAVALHGDAALRLLLPRFALRAGLTAPGAPADGVRFSLGRGRFLRWRDAYEDSVSGGGDGSGHGDHAVGGSGGGGSD
;
A
#
# COMPACT_ATOMS: atom_id res chain seq x y z
N MET A 1 -11.11 -23.54 10.51
CA MET A 1 -12.49 -23.02 10.63
C MET A 1 -12.44 -21.72 9.88
N ASP A 2 -12.85 -21.79 8.62
CA ASP A 2 -12.34 -20.89 7.60
C ASP A 2 -13.28 -19.69 7.57
N GLY A 3 -13.07 -18.76 8.51
CA GLY A 3 -13.95 -17.61 8.73
C GLY A 3 -14.15 -16.73 7.49
N VAL A 4 -13.28 -16.86 6.48
CA VAL A 4 -13.40 -16.22 5.17
C VAL A 4 -14.60 -16.77 4.37
N THR A 5 -14.91 -18.07 4.49
CA THR A 5 -16.01 -18.71 3.73
C THR A 5 -17.40 -18.32 4.24
N GLU A 6 -17.55 -17.97 5.52
CA GLU A 6 -18.83 -17.55 6.10
C GLU A 6 -19.29 -16.17 5.60
N ILE A 7 -18.35 -15.32 5.20
CA ILE A 7 -18.62 -13.94 4.79
C ILE A 7 -19.09 -13.87 3.33
N GLY A 8 -18.71 -14.86 2.52
CA GLY A 8 -19.02 -14.93 1.09
C GLY A 8 -18.26 -13.90 0.24
N TRP A 9 -17.26 -13.23 0.81
CA TRP A 9 -16.42 -12.25 0.13
C TRP A 9 -14.95 -12.51 0.40
N GLU A 10 -14.12 -12.27 -0.60
CA GLU A 10 -12.68 -12.37 -0.47
C GLU A 10 -12.13 -11.27 0.46
N PRO A 11 -11.05 -11.51 1.22
CA PRO A 11 -10.48 -10.51 2.13
C PRO A 11 -10.15 -9.17 1.46
N HIS A 12 -9.63 -9.18 0.22
CA HIS A 12 -9.35 -7.94 -0.50
C HIS A 12 -10.62 -7.18 -0.91
N GLN A 13 -11.75 -7.87 -1.13
CA GLN A 13 -13.06 -7.25 -1.39
C GLN A 13 -13.63 -6.58 -0.13
N ILE A 14 -13.51 -7.23 1.03
CA ILE A 14 -13.90 -6.65 2.33
C ILE A 14 -13.11 -5.36 2.56
N ALA A 15 -11.79 -5.39 2.34
CA ALA A 15 -10.94 -4.21 2.46
C ALA A 15 -11.23 -3.12 1.42
N LEU A 16 -11.65 -3.51 0.21
CA LEU A 16 -12.12 -2.57 -0.81
C LEU A 16 -13.38 -1.83 -0.35
N LEU A 17 -14.32 -2.52 0.30
CA LEU A 17 -15.54 -1.93 0.84
C LEU A 17 -15.27 -1.04 2.07
N GLY A 18 -14.34 -1.44 2.94
CA GLY A 18 -14.01 -0.69 4.16
C GLY A 18 -13.04 0.48 3.93
N GLY A 19 -12.08 0.33 3.02
CA GLY A 19 -10.93 1.21 2.85
C GLY A 19 -10.65 1.67 1.43
N GLY A 20 -11.43 1.21 0.44
CA GLY A 20 -11.20 1.51 -0.97
C GLY A 20 -9.99 0.79 -1.56
N PRO A 21 -9.49 1.24 -2.73
CA PRO A 21 -8.36 0.60 -3.42
C PRO A 21 -7.10 0.41 -2.56
N PRO A 22 -6.69 1.37 -1.69
CA PRO A 22 -5.56 1.15 -0.78
C PRO A 22 -5.77 -0.04 0.17
N GLY A 23 -7.01 -0.28 0.60
CA GLY A 23 -7.32 -1.42 1.47
C GLY A 23 -7.16 -2.75 0.74
N ALA A 24 -7.72 -2.87 -0.45
CA ALA A 24 -7.57 -4.07 -1.29
C ALA A 24 -6.10 -4.40 -1.54
N VAL A 25 -5.31 -3.41 -1.98
CA VAL A 25 -3.87 -3.60 -2.24
C VAL A 25 -3.12 -3.97 -0.97
N THR A 26 -3.45 -3.37 0.17
CA THR A 26 -2.81 -3.71 1.44
C THR A 26 -3.06 -5.16 1.84
N VAL A 27 -4.29 -5.66 1.69
CA VAL A 27 -4.63 -7.06 1.98
C VAL A 27 -3.93 -8.01 1.00
N ALA A 28 -3.90 -7.69 -0.29
CA ALA A 28 -3.16 -8.50 -1.26
C ALA A 28 -1.66 -8.58 -0.92
N LEU A 29 -1.04 -7.47 -0.53
CA LEU A 29 0.36 -7.45 -0.10
C LEU A 29 0.60 -8.28 1.18
N VAL A 30 -0.37 -8.32 2.09
CA VAL A 30 -0.30 -9.20 3.26
C VAL A 30 -0.43 -10.67 2.83
N ALA A 31 -1.33 -11.00 1.91
CA ALA A 31 -1.49 -12.37 1.42
C ALA A 31 -0.20 -12.88 0.78
N LEU A 32 0.38 -12.08 -0.12
CA LEU A 32 1.67 -12.39 -0.73
C LEU A 32 2.80 -12.50 0.30
N HIS A 33 2.78 -11.69 1.36
CA HIS A 33 3.79 -11.77 2.42
C HIS A 33 3.68 -13.05 3.24
N LEU A 34 2.46 -13.47 3.59
CA LEU A 34 2.21 -14.72 4.32
C LEU A 34 2.61 -15.94 3.49
N LEU A 35 2.39 -15.88 2.16
CA LEU A 35 2.86 -16.88 1.21
C LEU A 35 4.38 -16.84 0.95
N GLY A 36 5.11 -15.86 1.50
CA GLY A 36 6.55 -15.70 1.27
C GLY A 36 6.93 -15.22 -0.14
N ALA A 37 5.96 -14.74 -0.92
CA ALA A 37 6.15 -14.34 -2.31
C ALA A 37 6.68 -12.90 -2.48
N VAL A 38 6.77 -12.14 -1.39
CA VAL A 38 7.27 -10.75 -1.42
C VAL A 38 8.21 -10.45 -0.26
N GLU A 39 9.24 -9.68 -0.57
CA GLU A 39 10.18 -9.12 0.40
C GLU A 39 10.13 -7.59 0.42
N THR A 40 10.52 -7.02 1.56
CA THR A 40 10.62 -5.56 1.71
C THR A 40 12.04 -5.08 1.42
N GLY A 41 12.17 -4.22 0.42
CA GLY A 41 13.41 -3.57 0.03
C GLY A 41 13.73 -2.28 0.80
N PRO A 42 14.84 -1.60 0.44
CA PRO A 42 15.15 -0.29 0.98
C PRO A 42 14.06 0.73 0.62
N ARG A 43 13.98 1.83 1.39
CA ARG A 43 13.04 2.93 1.14
C ARG A 43 11.55 2.54 1.09
N ARG A 44 11.18 1.40 1.68
CA ARG A 44 9.80 0.89 1.73
C ARG A 44 9.26 0.40 0.39
N THR A 45 10.15 -0.08 -0.48
CA THR A 45 9.74 -0.84 -1.66
C THR A 45 9.43 -2.28 -1.29
N LEU A 46 8.65 -2.92 -2.15
CA LEU A 46 8.33 -4.34 -2.14
C LEU A 46 8.82 -4.92 -3.45
N CYS A 47 9.26 -6.17 -3.42
CA CYS A 47 9.65 -6.91 -4.61
C CYS A 47 9.13 -8.34 -4.50
N ALA A 48 8.77 -8.93 -5.64
CA ALA A 48 8.49 -10.35 -5.75
C ALA A 48 9.74 -11.14 -5.36
N THR A 49 9.55 -12.29 -4.74
CA THR A 49 10.64 -13.18 -4.29
C THR A 49 10.24 -14.62 -4.50
N GLY A 50 11.19 -15.41 -5.00
CA GLY A 50 10.96 -16.83 -5.27
C GLY A 50 10.03 -17.06 -6.48
N PRO A 51 9.64 -18.33 -6.71
CA PRO A 51 8.64 -18.66 -7.71
C PRO A 51 7.24 -18.19 -7.28
N GLU A 52 6.37 -17.96 -8.26
CA GLU A 52 4.97 -17.61 -8.01
C GLU A 52 4.30 -18.72 -7.17
N PRO A 53 3.65 -18.38 -6.04
CA PRO A 53 2.96 -19.36 -5.23
C PRO A 53 1.71 -19.88 -5.93
N GLU A 54 1.44 -21.18 -5.74
CA GLU A 54 0.22 -21.79 -6.27
C GLU A 54 -1.03 -21.26 -5.53
N GLY A 55 -2.15 -21.17 -6.24
CA GLY A 55 -3.44 -20.81 -5.63
C GLY A 55 -3.69 -19.30 -5.46
N LEU A 56 -2.89 -18.43 -6.09
CA LEU A 56 -3.18 -17.00 -6.09
C LEU A 56 -4.48 -16.68 -6.83
N GLY A 57 -5.27 -15.80 -6.22
CA GLY A 57 -6.38 -15.16 -6.89
C GLY A 57 -5.89 -14.22 -8.01
N PRO A 58 -6.76 -13.89 -9.00
CA PRO A 58 -6.38 -13.01 -10.11
C PRO A 58 -5.89 -11.62 -9.65
N PHE A 59 -6.43 -11.11 -8.53
CA PHE A 59 -6.05 -9.81 -7.99
C PHE A 59 -4.65 -9.84 -7.38
N GLU A 60 -4.36 -10.86 -6.56
CA GLU A 60 -3.06 -11.06 -5.93
C GLU A 60 -1.97 -11.35 -6.96
N GLY A 61 -2.27 -12.16 -7.99
CA GLY A 61 -1.35 -12.41 -9.12
C GLY A 61 -0.97 -11.11 -9.85
N THR A 62 -1.95 -10.25 -10.16
CA THR A 62 -1.66 -8.95 -10.81
C THR A 62 -0.76 -8.06 -9.94
N VAL A 63 -0.96 -8.07 -8.62
CA VAL A 63 -0.10 -7.31 -7.68
C VAL A 63 1.30 -7.90 -7.66
N LEU A 64 1.44 -9.22 -7.68
CA LEU A 64 2.74 -9.90 -7.71
C LEU A 64 3.49 -9.62 -9.02
N ASP A 65 2.80 -9.65 -10.17
CA ASP A 65 3.38 -9.34 -11.48
C ASP A 65 4.01 -7.94 -11.50
N CYS A 66 3.30 -6.95 -10.91
CA CYS A 66 3.81 -5.58 -10.80
C CYS A 66 5.05 -5.49 -9.90
N LEU A 67 5.24 -6.42 -8.98
CA LEU A 67 6.34 -6.46 -8.02
C LEU A 67 7.60 -7.15 -8.54
N HIS A 68 7.60 -7.64 -9.79
CA HIS A 68 8.86 -7.99 -10.46
C HIS A 68 9.81 -6.80 -10.56
N GLU A 69 9.28 -5.58 -10.55
CA GLU A 69 10.04 -4.36 -10.32
C GLU A 69 9.80 -3.83 -8.89
N PRO A 70 10.83 -3.24 -8.22
CA PRO A 70 10.67 -2.69 -6.89
C PRO A 70 9.67 -1.52 -6.85
N LEU A 71 8.52 -1.71 -6.19
CA LEU A 71 7.50 -0.67 -6.06
C LEU A 71 7.11 -0.43 -4.60
N THR A 72 6.78 0.82 -4.26
CA THR A 72 6.09 1.12 -3.01
C THR A 72 4.61 0.76 -3.10
N ALA A 73 3.97 0.49 -1.96
CA ALA A 73 2.52 0.23 -1.92
C ALA A 73 1.68 1.39 -2.53
N ARG A 74 2.21 2.62 -2.53
CA ARG A 74 1.54 3.77 -3.16
C ARG A 74 1.65 3.78 -4.68
N GLU A 75 2.80 3.39 -5.20
CA GLU A 75 3.00 3.24 -6.64
C GLU A 75 2.11 2.11 -7.15
N LEU A 76 2.02 0.99 -6.44
CA LEU A 76 1.09 -0.10 -6.74
C LEU A 76 -0.36 0.38 -6.84
N VAL A 77 -0.88 1.13 -5.87
CA VAL A 77 -2.26 1.66 -5.93
C VAL A 77 -2.51 2.54 -7.17
N ARG A 78 -1.46 3.16 -7.72
CA ARG A 78 -1.53 4.03 -8.90
C ARG A 78 -1.20 3.29 -10.21
N HIS A 79 -0.63 2.10 -10.12
CA HIS A 79 -0.21 1.29 -11.26
C HIS A 79 -1.42 0.97 -12.15
N PRO A 80 -1.31 1.12 -13.48
CA PRO A 80 -2.44 0.91 -14.39
C PRO A 80 -3.07 -0.48 -14.25
N ASP A 81 -2.25 -1.52 -14.14
CA ASP A 81 -2.75 -2.90 -14.06
C ASP A 81 -3.46 -3.19 -12.74
N VAL A 82 -2.92 -2.68 -11.63
CA VAL A 82 -3.59 -2.78 -10.32
C VAL A 82 -4.90 -2.00 -10.33
N ARG A 83 -4.95 -0.82 -10.98
CA ARG A 83 -6.21 -0.06 -11.10
C ARG A 83 -7.25 -0.79 -11.94
N LEU A 84 -6.82 -1.48 -13.00
CA LEU A 84 -7.69 -2.34 -13.80
C LEU A 84 -8.18 -3.53 -12.98
N ALA A 85 -7.29 -4.22 -12.25
CA ALA A 85 -7.65 -5.33 -11.38
C ALA A 85 -8.67 -4.90 -10.31
N VAL A 86 -8.47 -3.74 -9.66
CA VAL A 86 -9.46 -3.16 -8.74
C VAL A 86 -10.79 -2.87 -9.43
N ALA A 87 -10.79 -2.38 -10.67
CA ALA A 87 -12.01 -2.14 -11.41
C ALA A 87 -12.76 -3.45 -11.71
N LEU A 88 -12.05 -4.52 -12.06
CA LEU A 88 -12.62 -5.86 -12.25
C LEU A 88 -13.19 -6.42 -10.95
N THR A 89 -12.48 -6.29 -9.82
CA THR A 89 -12.98 -6.69 -8.50
C THR A 89 -14.26 -5.96 -8.10
N ARG A 90 -14.48 -4.73 -8.59
CA ARG A 90 -15.71 -3.96 -8.32
C ARG A 90 -16.94 -4.47 -9.04
N ILE A 91 -16.78 -5.22 -10.15
CA ILE A 91 -17.91 -5.70 -10.95
C ILE A 91 -18.86 -6.57 -10.12
N PRO A 92 -18.42 -7.70 -9.51
CA PRO A 92 -19.32 -8.54 -8.73
C PRO A 92 -19.91 -7.80 -7.52
N LEU A 93 -19.13 -6.91 -6.87
CA LEU A 93 -19.62 -6.10 -5.76
C LEU A 93 -20.71 -5.09 -6.18
N ALA A 94 -20.64 -4.59 -7.42
CA ALA A 94 -21.67 -3.71 -7.97
C ALA A 94 -22.92 -4.50 -8.34
N GLU A 95 -22.76 -5.69 -8.92
CA GLU A 95 -23.85 -6.63 -9.23
C GLU A 95 -24.63 -7.02 -7.95
N ASP A 96 -23.92 -7.19 -6.84
CA ASP A 96 -24.51 -7.45 -5.50
C ASP A 96 -25.13 -6.20 -4.83
N GLY A 97 -25.11 -5.03 -5.49
CA GLY A 97 -25.65 -3.79 -4.95
C GLY A 97 -24.83 -3.17 -3.81
N LEU A 98 -23.57 -3.59 -3.64
CA LEU A 98 -22.68 -3.10 -2.58
C LEU A 98 -21.97 -1.79 -2.98
N LEU A 99 -21.91 -1.49 -4.27
CA LEU A 99 -21.34 -0.25 -4.81
C LEU A 99 -22.41 0.62 -5.49
N GLY A 100 -22.46 1.89 -5.12
CA GLY A 100 -23.43 2.87 -5.65
C GLY A 100 -22.85 3.74 -6.77
N HIS A 101 -23.66 3.98 -7.81
CA HIS A 101 -23.35 4.89 -8.91
C HIS A 101 -23.48 6.38 -8.56
N PRO A 102 -22.80 7.28 -9.30
CA PRO A 102 -21.87 7.01 -10.41
C PRO A 102 -20.43 6.73 -9.96
N TRP A 103 -20.12 6.94 -8.68
CA TRP A 103 -18.74 6.93 -8.17
C TRP A 103 -18.25 5.57 -7.66
N LEU A 104 -19.06 4.50 -7.82
CA LEU A 104 -18.80 3.14 -7.31
C LEU A 104 -18.33 3.14 -5.85
N ARG A 105 -19.00 3.94 -5.01
CA ARG A 105 -18.69 4.03 -3.58
C ARG A 105 -19.49 2.99 -2.80
N PRO A 106 -18.95 2.42 -1.71
CA PRO A 106 -19.68 1.50 -0.86
C PRO A 106 -21.01 2.11 -0.37
N THR A 107 -22.10 1.39 -0.62
CA THR A 107 -23.46 1.78 -0.19
C THR A 107 -23.58 1.76 1.33
N ARG A 108 -24.65 2.34 1.87
CA ARG A 108 -24.94 2.21 3.32
C ARG A 108 -25.12 0.75 3.74
N GLY A 109 -25.71 -0.08 2.87
CA GLY A 109 -25.88 -1.51 3.11
C GLY A 109 -24.55 -2.24 3.19
N ALA A 110 -23.64 -1.98 2.24
CA ALA A 110 -22.28 -2.54 2.28
C ALA A 110 -21.54 -2.18 3.56
N ARG A 111 -21.59 -0.91 3.98
CA ARG A 111 -20.94 -0.46 5.23
C ARG A 111 -21.53 -1.14 6.47
N ARG A 112 -22.86 -1.29 6.53
CA ARG A 112 -23.51 -2.01 7.64
C ARG A 112 -23.10 -3.48 7.68
N ARG A 113 -22.94 -4.12 6.51
CA ARG A 113 -22.53 -5.52 6.43
C ARG A 113 -21.06 -5.70 6.85
N VAL A 114 -20.18 -4.78 6.45
CA VAL A 114 -18.80 -4.76 6.97
C VAL A 114 -18.79 -4.55 8.48
N GLU A 115 -19.59 -3.61 9.02
CA GLU A 115 -19.66 -3.38 10.46
C GLU A 115 -20.18 -4.60 11.23
N PHE A 116 -21.22 -5.27 10.72
CA PHE A 116 -21.73 -6.51 11.27
C PHE A 116 -20.63 -7.58 11.41
N TRP A 117 -19.80 -7.74 10.38
CA TRP A 117 -18.68 -8.69 10.43
C TRP A 117 -17.55 -8.22 11.36
N ARG A 118 -17.31 -6.91 11.49
CA ARG A 118 -16.36 -6.37 12.48
C ARG A 118 -16.79 -6.66 13.91
N GLU A 119 -18.09 -6.58 14.21
CA GLU A 119 -18.64 -6.93 15.52
C GLU A 119 -18.49 -8.43 15.82
N ARG A 120 -18.68 -9.28 14.80
CA ARG A 120 -18.58 -10.74 14.93
C ARG A 120 -17.15 -11.26 14.95
N HIS A 121 -16.22 -10.54 14.31
CA HIS A 121 -14.79 -10.84 14.27
C HIS A 121 -14.01 -9.66 14.89
N PRO A 122 -14.02 -9.51 16.22
CA PRO A 122 -13.30 -8.43 16.89
C PRO A 122 -11.80 -8.55 16.65
N LEU A 123 -11.09 -7.43 16.79
CA LEU A 123 -9.63 -7.43 16.67
C LEU A 123 -9.03 -8.43 17.69
N PRO A 124 -8.15 -9.35 17.25
CA PRO A 124 -7.54 -10.32 18.16
C PRO A 124 -6.81 -9.62 19.31
N ALA A 125 -6.91 -10.16 20.53
CA ALA A 125 -6.18 -9.61 21.67
C ALA A 125 -4.70 -10.05 21.70
N VAL A 126 -4.38 -11.17 21.04
CA VAL A 126 -3.06 -11.80 21.02
C VAL A 126 -2.69 -12.22 19.61
N ARG A 127 -1.37 -12.28 19.34
CA ARG A 127 -0.81 -12.58 18.01
C ARG A 127 -0.66 -14.07 17.72
N HIS A 128 -0.63 -14.93 18.75
CA HIS A 128 -0.28 -16.34 18.61
C HIS A 128 -1.51 -17.19 18.27
N GLY A 129 -1.32 -18.19 17.41
CA GLY A 129 -2.34 -19.19 17.08
C GLY A 129 -3.35 -18.77 16.03
N LEU A 130 -3.14 -17.63 15.36
CA LEU A 130 -3.95 -17.22 14.20
C LEU A 130 -3.47 -17.94 12.94
N THR A 131 -4.43 -18.38 12.13
CA THR A 131 -4.13 -18.84 10.77
C THR A 131 -3.80 -17.65 9.86
N ASP A 132 -3.22 -17.93 8.69
CA ASP A 132 -2.96 -16.89 7.68
C ASP A 132 -4.27 -16.25 7.19
N ASP A 133 -5.32 -17.06 7.02
CA ASP A 133 -6.66 -16.60 6.67
C ASP A 133 -7.28 -15.70 7.75
N ASP A 134 -7.15 -16.07 9.03
CA ASP A 134 -7.62 -15.24 10.15
C ASP A 134 -6.86 -13.91 10.21
N THR A 135 -5.56 -13.96 9.89
CA THR A 135 -4.71 -12.76 9.82
C THR A 135 -5.18 -11.85 8.68
N LEU A 136 -5.44 -12.41 7.50
CA LEU A 136 -5.97 -11.67 6.35
C LEU A 136 -7.33 -11.06 6.64
N LEU A 137 -8.23 -11.84 7.23
CA LEU A 137 -9.56 -11.37 7.60
C LEU A 137 -9.49 -10.24 8.64
N ALA A 138 -8.64 -10.37 9.66
CA ALA A 138 -8.43 -9.32 10.65
C ALA A 138 -7.90 -8.03 10.01
N VAL A 139 -6.95 -8.13 9.07
CA VAL A 139 -6.43 -6.98 8.33
C VAL A 139 -7.50 -6.36 7.42
N ALA A 140 -8.32 -7.18 6.76
CA ALA A 140 -9.39 -6.68 5.90
C ALA A 140 -10.45 -5.90 6.67
N LEU A 141 -10.81 -6.36 7.87
CA LEU A 141 -11.83 -5.76 8.73
C LEU A 141 -11.34 -4.56 9.54
N HIS A 142 -10.07 -4.57 9.96
CA HIS A 142 -9.54 -3.59 10.94
C HIS A 142 -8.35 -2.76 10.44
N GLY A 143 -7.82 -3.05 9.25
CA GLY A 143 -6.77 -2.27 8.58
C GLY A 143 -5.51 -2.06 9.41
N ASP A 144 -5.08 -0.79 9.53
CA ASP A 144 -3.88 -0.36 10.27
C ASP A 144 -3.78 -0.94 11.69
N ALA A 145 -4.90 -1.11 12.39
CA ALA A 145 -4.90 -1.65 13.75
C ALA A 145 -4.44 -3.11 13.78
N ALA A 146 -4.97 -3.93 12.86
CA ALA A 146 -4.54 -5.32 12.69
C ALA A 146 -3.11 -5.41 12.16
N LEU A 147 -2.69 -4.55 11.22
CA LEU A 147 -1.31 -4.54 10.74
C LEU A 147 -0.30 -4.25 11.84
N ARG A 148 -0.56 -3.24 12.69
CA ARG A 148 0.32 -2.89 13.82
C ARG A 148 0.36 -3.99 14.87
N LEU A 149 -0.76 -4.69 15.05
CA LEU A 149 -0.83 -5.80 15.99
C LEU A 149 -0.15 -7.05 15.43
N LEU A 150 -0.54 -7.55 14.27
CA LEU A 150 -0.18 -8.88 13.79
C LEU A 150 1.13 -8.88 12.99
N LEU A 151 1.37 -7.85 12.17
CA LEU A 151 2.46 -7.80 11.21
C LEU A 151 3.31 -6.51 11.35
N PRO A 152 3.77 -6.13 12.56
CA PRO A 152 4.35 -4.80 12.79
C PRO A 152 5.62 -4.53 11.98
N ARG A 153 6.48 -5.54 11.83
CA ARG A 153 7.76 -5.40 11.10
C ARG A 153 7.50 -5.22 9.61
N PHE A 154 6.66 -6.07 9.03
CA PHE A 154 6.26 -5.98 7.64
C PHE A 154 5.56 -4.65 7.35
N ALA A 155 4.55 -4.28 8.14
CA ALA A 155 3.81 -3.04 7.96
C ALA A 155 4.70 -1.79 8.01
N LEU A 156 5.70 -1.78 8.90
CA LEU A 156 6.67 -0.69 9.00
C LEU A 156 7.61 -0.65 7.79
N ARG A 157 8.19 -1.80 7.40
CA ARG A 157 9.17 -1.87 6.31
C ARG A 157 8.51 -1.63 4.95
N ALA A 158 7.32 -2.15 4.72
CA ALA A 158 6.54 -1.96 3.50
C ALA A 158 5.83 -0.58 3.43
N GLY A 159 5.85 0.21 4.50
CA GLY A 159 5.21 1.52 4.54
C GLY A 159 3.68 1.47 4.50
N LEU A 160 3.08 0.38 4.98
CA LEU A 160 1.63 0.12 4.99
C LEU A 160 0.90 0.80 6.15
N THR A 161 1.63 1.48 7.04
CA THR A 161 1.04 2.28 8.12
C THR A 161 1.68 3.66 8.18
N ALA A 162 0.88 4.70 8.46
CA ALA A 162 1.38 6.04 8.72
C ALA A 162 1.82 6.18 10.19
N PRO A 163 3.01 6.75 10.49
CA PRO A 163 3.38 7.15 11.84
C PRO A 163 2.40 8.22 12.36
N GLY A 164 1.83 8.02 13.56
CA GLY A 164 1.05 9.05 14.27
C GLY A 164 -0.41 9.25 13.85
N ALA A 165 -0.99 8.38 13.00
CA ALA A 165 -2.41 8.46 12.67
C ALA A 165 -3.28 8.05 13.89
N PRO A 166 -4.26 8.87 14.32
CA PRO A 166 -5.15 8.54 15.43
C PRO A 166 -5.98 7.29 15.14
N ALA A 167 -6.30 6.53 16.19
CA ALA A 167 -6.85 5.17 16.13
C ALA A 167 -8.34 5.08 15.70
N ASP A 168 -9.02 6.20 15.45
CA ASP A 168 -10.45 6.17 15.13
C ASP A 168 -10.72 5.84 13.64
N GLY A 169 -11.45 4.75 13.46
CA GLY A 169 -11.96 4.23 12.18
C GLY A 169 -11.03 3.24 11.46
N VAL A 170 -11.60 2.43 10.55
CA VAL A 170 -10.81 1.54 9.68
C VAL A 170 -10.01 2.39 8.70
N ARG A 171 -8.68 2.22 8.71
CA ARG A 171 -7.76 2.98 7.86
C ARG A 171 -6.78 2.02 7.22
N PHE A 172 -6.39 2.38 6.00
CA PHE A 172 -5.29 1.74 5.27
C PHE A 172 -4.32 2.84 4.88
N SER A 173 -3.39 3.11 5.78
CA SER A 173 -2.53 4.29 5.69
C SER A 173 -1.24 3.96 4.94
N LEU A 174 -1.15 4.33 3.67
CA LEU A 174 0.13 4.25 2.97
C LEU A 174 1.01 5.44 3.38
N GLY A 175 2.19 5.21 3.93
CA GLY A 175 3.06 6.25 4.49
C GLY A 175 3.52 7.30 3.45
N ARG A 176 3.62 8.59 3.83
CA ARG A 176 4.27 9.62 2.98
C ARG A 176 5.77 9.35 2.87
N GLY A 177 6.24 8.99 1.68
CA GLY A 177 7.65 9.11 1.33
C GLY A 177 8.00 10.59 1.20
N ARG A 178 8.76 11.15 2.14
CA ARG A 178 9.67 12.25 1.81
C ARG A 178 10.93 11.58 1.32
N PHE A 179 11.19 11.65 0.02
CA PHE A 179 12.52 11.32 -0.49
C PHE A 179 13.40 12.55 -0.36
N LEU A 180 14.51 12.43 0.37
CA LEU A 180 15.71 13.17 0.01
C LEU A 180 16.19 12.55 -1.31
N ARG A 181 16.14 13.37 -2.36
CA ARG A 181 16.70 13.08 -3.69
C ARG A 181 18.15 12.61 -3.51
N TRP A 182 18.38 11.30 -3.63
CA TRP A 182 19.73 10.76 -3.71
C TRP A 182 20.27 11.12 -5.08
N ARG A 183 21.33 11.92 -5.07
CA ARG A 183 22.09 12.37 -6.23
C ARG A 183 22.72 11.13 -6.86
N ASP A 184 22.50 10.95 -8.16
CA ASP A 184 23.20 9.95 -8.96
C ASP A 184 24.71 10.09 -8.73
N ALA A 185 25.31 9.02 -8.23
CA ALA A 185 26.75 8.89 -8.05
C ALA A 185 27.16 7.55 -8.69
N TYR A 186 27.23 7.58 -10.02
CA TYR A 186 27.99 6.75 -10.95
C TYR A 186 28.00 7.62 -12.22
N GLU A 187 29.10 8.14 -12.77
CA GLU A 187 30.42 7.56 -12.91
C GLU A 187 31.53 8.60 -12.74
N ASP A 188 32.55 8.22 -11.98
CA ASP A 188 33.91 8.71 -12.11
C ASP A 188 34.63 7.71 -13.04
N SER A 189 35.08 8.17 -14.21
CA SER A 189 36.19 7.60 -15.00
C SER A 189 36.48 8.46 -16.24
N VAL A 190 37.34 9.47 -16.04
CA VAL A 190 38.42 9.96 -16.91
C VAL A 190 38.34 9.70 -18.43
N SER A 191 38.35 10.77 -19.23
CA SER A 191 39.26 10.92 -20.37
C SER A 191 39.41 12.41 -20.71
N GLY A 192 40.67 12.87 -20.78
CA GLY A 192 41.04 14.27 -20.90
C GLY A 192 41.07 14.84 -22.31
N GLY A 193 41.45 16.12 -22.37
CA GLY A 193 41.77 16.88 -23.58
C GLY A 193 40.87 18.10 -23.76
N GLY A 194 41.45 19.29 -23.97
CA GLY A 194 40.69 20.44 -24.45
C GLY A 194 40.81 21.75 -23.67
N ASP A 195 42.02 22.32 -23.59
CA ASP A 195 42.33 23.72 -23.91
C ASP A 195 41.18 24.73 -24.08
N GLY A 196 41.25 25.85 -23.34
CA GLY A 196 40.35 26.99 -23.57
C GLY A 196 40.51 28.15 -22.59
N SER A 197 41.32 29.11 -22.97
CA SER A 197 41.63 30.39 -22.32
C SER A 197 40.42 31.25 -21.91
N GLY A 198 40.58 31.99 -20.80
CA GLY A 198 40.42 33.45 -20.84
C GLY A 198 39.17 34.08 -20.20
N HIS A 199 39.46 35.08 -19.34
CA HIS A 199 38.65 36.27 -18.98
C HIS A 199 37.45 35.99 -18.06
N GLY A 200 37.12 36.83 -17.08
CA GLY A 200 37.52 38.19 -16.74
C GLY A 200 36.58 38.68 -15.63
N ASP A 201 36.96 39.77 -15.00
CA ASP A 201 36.51 40.31 -13.72
C ASP A 201 35.05 40.79 -13.60
N HIS A 202 34.76 41.29 -12.38
CA HIS A 202 33.72 42.23 -11.93
C HIS A 202 32.54 41.57 -11.18
N ALA A 203 32.43 41.75 -9.85
CA ALA A 203 31.89 42.93 -9.13
C ALA A 203 30.46 43.26 -9.59
N VAL A 204 29.44 43.32 -8.72
CA VAL A 204 28.97 44.49 -7.95
C VAL A 204 27.92 43.96 -6.94
N GLY A 205 28.04 44.25 -5.63
CA GLY A 205 27.26 45.29 -4.92
C GLY A 205 26.00 44.67 -4.28
N GLY A 206 25.85 44.61 -2.95
CA GLY A 206 25.35 45.70 -2.07
C GLY A 206 23.85 45.93 -2.27
N SER A 207 22.98 46.24 -1.30
CA SER A 207 22.95 46.34 0.16
C SER A 207 21.53 46.80 0.51
N GLY A 208 21.05 46.51 1.72
CA GLY A 208 19.95 47.26 2.38
C GLY A 208 18.54 46.76 2.05
N GLY A 209 17.59 46.67 2.98
CA GLY A 209 17.53 47.12 4.37
C GLY A 209 16.15 47.73 4.68
N GLY A 210 15.55 47.32 5.81
CA GLY A 210 14.39 47.98 6.47
C GLY A 210 13.05 47.85 5.74
N GLY A 211 11.89 47.79 6.39
CA GLY A 211 11.51 48.07 7.77
C GLY A 211 10.05 48.58 7.74
N SER A 212 9.21 47.96 8.56
CA SER A 212 7.89 48.33 9.11
C SER A 212 7.01 49.42 8.46
N ASP A 213 5.74 49.09 8.22
CA ASP A 213 4.62 49.39 9.15
C ASP A 213 3.52 48.31 9.00
#